data_AF-K4MPH2-F1
#
_entry.id   AF-K4MPH2-F1
#
_cell.length_a   1.000
_cell.length_b   1.000
_cell.length_c   1.000
_cell.angle_alpha   90.00
_cell.angle_beta   90.00
_cell.angle_gamma   90.00
#
_symmetry.space_group_name_H-M   'P 1'
#
loop_
_entity.id
_entity.type
_entity.pdbx_description
1 polymer ?
#
loop_
_entity_poly.entity_id
_entity_poly.type
_entity_poly.pdbx_seq_one_letter_code
_entity_poly.pdbx_strand_id
1 'polypeptide(L)'
;LTNESRKIIMENQLPQEREFLKDKGGIHLNGDTHHPHMSFTDGTYDGRYIFVNDKANTRVARIRCDIMKVDKMITVPNAADIHGLRPQKFPRTGYIFANGEHRIPMPNDGRDLEDPTKYHAIFSAIDGDTMKVSWQVIVDGNLDNVDADYQGKYAISSCYNSEEGVTLADMTSAEADWCVVFDIAAIEAGVKAGDFK
;
A
#
# COMPACT_ATOMS: atom_id res chain seq x y z
N LEU A 1 -19.87 4.04 -16.84
CA LEU A 1 -19.63 2.92 -15.88
C LEU A 1 -20.64 1.83 -16.16
N THR A 2 -20.19 0.58 -16.24
CA THR A 2 -21.05 -0.60 -16.37
C THR A 2 -21.28 -1.24 -15.01
N ASN A 3 -22.27 -2.13 -14.90
CA ASN A 3 -22.53 -2.87 -13.65
C ASN A 3 -21.31 -3.68 -13.20
N GLU A 4 -20.55 -4.23 -14.14
CA GLU A 4 -19.34 -5.00 -13.90
C GLU A 4 -18.24 -4.11 -13.30
N SER A 5 -18.01 -2.92 -13.89
CA SER A 5 -17.02 -1.98 -13.35
C SER A 5 -17.37 -1.49 -11.95
N ARG A 6 -18.66 -1.25 -11.67
CA ARG A 6 -19.12 -0.84 -10.33
C ARG A 6 -18.90 -1.97 -9.32
N LYS A 7 -19.19 -3.22 -9.71
CA LYS A 7 -18.92 -4.37 -8.85
C LYS A 7 -17.45 -4.43 -8.43
N ILE A 8 -16.52 -4.30 -9.38
CA ILE A 8 -15.07 -4.33 -9.11
C ILE A 8 -14.64 -3.20 -8.15
N ILE A 9 -15.18 -2.00 -8.33
CA ILE A 9 -14.86 -0.86 -7.46
C ILE A 9 -15.42 -1.06 -6.05
N MET A 10 -16.65 -1.59 -5.92
CA MET A 10 -17.37 -1.62 -4.64
C MET A 10 -17.11 -2.89 -3.80
N GLU A 11 -16.70 -4.00 -4.43
CA GLU A 11 -16.65 -5.31 -3.77
C GLU A 11 -15.71 -5.36 -2.55
N ASN A 12 -14.59 -4.62 -2.58
CA ASN A 12 -13.57 -4.62 -1.52
C ASN A 12 -13.43 -3.24 -0.83
N GLN A 13 -14.44 -2.38 -0.93
CA GLN A 13 -14.48 -1.15 -0.14
C GLN A 13 -14.59 -1.46 1.35
N LEU A 14 -13.90 -0.65 2.16
CA LEU A 14 -14.01 -0.75 3.61
C LEU A 14 -15.42 -0.29 4.08
N PRO A 15 -15.91 -0.77 5.23
CA PRO A 15 -17.23 -0.36 5.74
C PRO A 15 -17.38 1.17 5.86
N GLN A 16 -16.35 1.85 6.35
CA GLN A 16 -16.31 3.30 6.51
C GLN A 16 -16.32 4.01 5.15
N GLU A 17 -15.62 3.47 4.15
CA GLU A 17 -15.63 3.99 2.79
C GLU A 17 -17.01 3.87 2.15
N ARG A 18 -17.67 2.72 2.29
CA ARG A 18 -19.05 2.52 1.81
C ARG A 18 -20.02 3.50 2.44
N GLU A 19 -19.90 3.70 3.75
CA GLU A 19 -20.71 4.66 4.48
C GLU A 19 -20.44 6.10 4.01
N PHE A 20 -19.17 6.47 3.83
CA PHE A 20 -18.78 7.77 3.30
C PHE A 20 -19.31 8.02 1.88
N LEU A 21 -19.37 7.00 1.03
CA LEU A 21 -19.78 7.12 -0.37
C LEU A 21 -21.27 6.88 -0.62
N LYS A 22 -22.06 6.51 0.40
CA LYS A 22 -23.46 6.08 0.24
C LYS A 22 -24.34 7.11 -0.47
N ASP A 23 -24.09 8.40 -0.22
CA ASP A 23 -24.81 9.54 -0.79
C ASP A 23 -24.03 10.23 -1.93
N LYS A 24 -22.86 9.70 -2.30
CA LYS A 24 -21.95 10.22 -3.35
C LYS A 24 -21.89 9.32 -4.59
N GLY A 25 -22.88 8.45 -4.75
CA GLY A 25 -22.97 7.51 -5.87
C GLY A 25 -22.22 6.17 -5.66
N GLY A 26 -21.72 5.92 -4.45
CA GLY A 26 -21.11 4.65 -4.03
C GLY A 26 -19.68 4.42 -4.49
N ILE A 27 -19.07 5.36 -5.21
CA ILE A 27 -17.72 5.22 -5.79
C ILE A 27 -16.98 6.56 -5.74
N HIS A 28 -15.64 6.48 -5.68
CA HIS A 28 -14.78 7.64 -5.97
C HIS A 28 -14.80 7.96 -7.47
N LEU A 29 -14.90 9.25 -7.81
CA LEU A 29 -14.88 9.74 -9.20
C LEU A 29 -13.48 10.16 -9.69
N ASN A 30 -12.49 10.07 -8.82
CA ASN A 30 -11.09 10.34 -9.13
C ASN A 30 -10.19 9.25 -8.55
N GLY A 31 -8.92 9.31 -8.94
CA GLY A 31 -7.81 8.56 -8.39
C GLY A 31 -6.51 9.18 -8.89
N ASP A 32 -5.41 8.86 -8.24
CA ASP A 32 -4.08 9.37 -8.54
C ASP A 32 -3.10 8.21 -8.68
N THR A 33 -2.85 7.79 -9.92
CA THR A 33 -2.05 6.59 -10.26
C THR A 33 -0.61 6.96 -10.58
N HIS A 34 0.33 6.42 -9.80
CA HIS A 34 1.75 6.77 -9.90
C HIS A 34 2.59 5.63 -10.50
N HIS A 35 2.45 4.40 -9.99
CA HIS A 35 3.41 3.32 -10.17
C HIS A 35 2.80 2.07 -10.85
N PRO A 36 2.75 2.01 -12.19
CA PRO A 36 2.35 0.81 -12.93
C PRO A 36 3.50 -0.20 -13.04
N HIS A 37 3.32 -1.41 -12.50
CA HIS A 37 4.32 -2.48 -12.57
C HIS A 37 3.75 -3.83 -12.95
N MET A 38 4.40 -4.52 -13.88
CA MET A 38 4.01 -5.85 -14.33
C MET A 38 4.47 -6.94 -13.34
N SER A 39 3.71 -8.03 -13.28
CA SER A 39 4.05 -9.24 -12.50
C SER A 39 5.30 -9.95 -13.02
N PHE A 40 5.98 -10.64 -12.10
CA PHE A 40 7.23 -11.34 -12.31
C PHE A 40 7.12 -12.86 -12.10
N THR A 41 7.94 -13.60 -12.84
CA THR A 41 8.39 -14.98 -12.59
C THR A 41 9.90 -15.04 -12.78
N ASP A 42 10.61 -15.62 -11.82
CA ASP A 42 12.06 -15.77 -11.79
C ASP A 42 12.83 -14.48 -12.12
N GLY A 43 12.37 -13.36 -11.56
CA GLY A 43 13.00 -12.04 -11.77
C GLY A 43 12.74 -11.40 -13.13
N THR A 44 11.90 -11.99 -13.97
CA THR A 44 11.51 -11.45 -15.29
C THR A 44 10.01 -11.25 -15.39
N TYR A 45 9.58 -10.32 -16.26
CA TYR A 45 8.15 -10.07 -16.46
C TYR A 45 7.45 -11.29 -17.09
N ASP A 46 6.32 -11.67 -16.52
CA ASP A 46 5.55 -12.85 -16.93
C ASP A 46 4.26 -12.53 -17.72
N GLY A 47 3.92 -11.24 -17.86
CA GLY A 47 2.79 -10.79 -18.66
C GLY A 47 1.40 -11.14 -18.12
N ARG A 48 1.25 -11.55 -16.85
CA ARG A 48 -0.06 -11.89 -16.28
C ARG A 48 -0.86 -10.65 -15.87
N TYR A 49 -0.25 -9.78 -15.08
CA TYR A 49 -0.90 -8.64 -14.46
C TYR A 49 -0.04 -7.37 -14.51
N ILE A 50 -0.70 -6.21 -14.46
CA ILE A 50 -0.11 -4.93 -14.08
C ILE A 50 -0.78 -4.48 -12.79
N PHE A 51 0.00 -4.08 -11.80
CA PHE A 51 -0.46 -3.52 -10.54
C PHE A 51 -0.24 -2.01 -10.53
N VAL A 52 -1.20 -1.28 -9.98
CA VAL A 52 -1.19 0.19 -9.88
C VAL A 52 -1.70 0.63 -8.51
N ASN A 53 -1.13 1.71 -7.99
CA ASN A 53 -1.65 2.37 -6.80
C ASN A 53 -2.69 3.45 -7.17
N ASP A 54 -3.41 3.89 -6.15
CA ASP A 54 -4.13 5.15 -6.09
C ASP A 54 -3.77 5.85 -4.79
N LYS A 55 -2.97 6.92 -4.90
CA LYS A 55 -2.58 7.73 -3.75
C LYS A 55 -3.79 8.44 -3.16
N ALA A 56 -4.58 9.12 -3.99
CA ALA A 56 -5.67 9.99 -3.55
C ALA A 56 -6.74 9.34 -2.67
N ASN A 57 -6.99 8.03 -2.81
CA ASN A 57 -8.01 7.33 -2.02
C ASN A 57 -7.51 6.01 -1.41
N THR A 58 -6.19 5.83 -1.28
CA THR A 58 -5.57 4.68 -0.59
C THR A 58 -6.00 3.32 -1.16
N ARG A 59 -5.91 3.16 -2.48
CA ARG A 59 -6.30 1.91 -3.17
C ARG A 59 -5.15 1.28 -3.94
N VAL A 60 -5.29 -0.02 -4.22
CA VAL A 60 -4.45 -0.75 -5.17
C VAL A 60 -5.35 -1.51 -6.13
N ALA A 61 -5.02 -1.46 -7.42
CA ALA A 61 -5.75 -2.16 -8.47
C ALA A 61 -4.85 -3.08 -9.28
N ARG A 62 -5.46 -4.13 -9.83
CA ARG A 62 -4.83 -5.10 -10.72
C ARG A 62 -5.51 -5.07 -12.08
N ILE A 63 -4.69 -4.98 -13.12
CA ILE A 63 -5.07 -5.00 -14.52
C ILE A 63 -4.64 -6.34 -15.09
N ARG A 64 -5.59 -7.07 -15.68
CA ARG A 64 -5.32 -8.28 -16.44
C ARG A 64 -4.74 -7.93 -17.80
N CYS A 65 -3.58 -8.48 -18.14
CA CYS A 65 -2.90 -8.16 -19.40
C CYS A 65 -3.58 -8.80 -20.63
N ASP A 66 -4.26 -9.93 -20.46
CA ASP A 66 -4.90 -10.64 -21.56
C ASP A 66 -6.13 -9.90 -22.13
N ILE A 67 -6.78 -9.07 -21.31
CA ILE A 67 -7.94 -8.25 -21.72
C ILE A 67 -7.72 -6.74 -21.52
N MET A 68 -6.57 -6.35 -20.95
CA MET A 68 -6.21 -4.96 -20.63
C MET A 68 -7.30 -4.20 -19.87
N LYS A 69 -7.85 -4.83 -18.82
CA LYS A 69 -8.86 -4.24 -17.93
C LYS A 69 -8.56 -4.54 -16.47
N VAL A 70 -8.94 -3.60 -15.60
CA VAL A 70 -8.95 -3.80 -14.16
C VAL A 70 -9.90 -4.95 -13.84
N ASP A 71 -9.42 -5.96 -13.11
CA ASP A 71 -10.23 -7.09 -12.65
C ASP A 71 -10.44 -7.08 -11.14
N LYS A 72 -9.53 -6.41 -10.40
CA LYS A 72 -9.58 -6.27 -8.95
C LYS A 72 -9.15 -4.87 -8.51
N MET A 73 -9.78 -4.37 -7.47
CA MET A 73 -9.42 -3.15 -6.76
C MET A 73 -9.69 -3.38 -5.28
N ILE A 74 -8.79 -2.90 -4.42
CA ILE A 74 -8.95 -2.92 -2.97
C ILE A 74 -8.61 -1.57 -2.37
N THR A 75 -9.27 -1.27 -1.26
CA THR A 75 -8.87 -0.20 -0.35
C THR A 75 -7.96 -0.80 0.72
N VAL A 76 -6.79 -0.21 0.93
CA VAL A 76 -5.80 -0.73 1.89
C VAL A 76 -6.13 -0.16 3.28
N PRO A 77 -6.52 -0.97 4.28
CA PRO A 77 -6.83 -0.49 5.62
C PRO A 77 -5.57 -0.01 6.35
N ASN A 78 -5.76 0.77 7.41
CA ASN A 78 -4.74 1.31 8.34
C ASN A 78 -3.70 2.26 7.72
N ALA A 79 -3.35 2.08 6.45
CA ALA A 79 -2.49 2.99 5.69
C ALA A 79 -3.26 4.24 5.24
N ALA A 80 -2.52 5.28 4.88
CA ALA A 80 -3.04 6.45 4.18
C ALA A 80 -2.16 6.76 2.97
N ASP A 81 -2.80 7.10 1.85
CA ASP A 81 -2.17 7.61 0.65
C ASP A 81 -1.11 6.67 0.07
N ILE A 82 -1.56 5.57 -0.55
CA ILE A 82 -0.66 4.58 -1.14
C ILE A 82 0.17 5.22 -2.25
N HIS A 83 1.46 5.42 -2.01
CA HIS A 83 2.39 6.03 -2.95
C HIS A 83 3.28 4.97 -3.61
N GLY A 84 4.45 4.69 -3.05
CA GLY A 84 5.38 3.68 -3.55
C GLY A 84 4.70 2.32 -3.70
N LEU A 85 4.80 1.72 -4.89
CA LEU A 85 4.28 0.39 -5.16
C LEU A 85 5.23 -0.38 -6.08
N ARG A 86 5.66 -1.58 -5.64
CA ARG A 86 6.43 -2.52 -6.47
C ARG A 86 6.06 -3.96 -6.14
N PRO A 87 5.96 -4.85 -7.15
CA PRO A 87 5.78 -6.28 -6.92
C PRO A 87 7.10 -6.95 -6.50
N GLN A 88 6.98 -8.01 -5.71
CA GLN A 88 8.05 -8.98 -5.48
C GLN A 88 8.53 -9.58 -6.82
N LYS A 89 9.86 -9.65 -6.99
CA LYS A 89 10.47 -10.11 -8.25
C LYS A 89 10.73 -11.61 -8.29
N PHE A 90 11.11 -12.19 -7.15
CA PHE A 90 11.56 -13.59 -7.04
C PHE A 90 10.92 -14.30 -5.85
N PRO A 91 10.60 -15.62 -5.95
CA PRO A 91 10.63 -16.45 -7.18
C PRO A 91 9.53 -16.08 -8.17
N ARG A 92 8.53 -15.31 -7.71
CA ARG A 92 7.50 -14.68 -8.53
C ARG A 92 6.90 -13.51 -7.77
N THR A 93 6.00 -12.78 -8.39
CA THR A 93 5.11 -11.85 -7.68
C THR A 93 4.10 -12.62 -6.84
N GLY A 94 4.50 -12.99 -5.61
CA GLY A 94 3.60 -13.42 -4.54
C GLY A 94 2.99 -12.21 -3.83
N TYR A 95 3.82 -11.24 -3.48
CA TYR A 95 3.39 -9.97 -2.90
C TYR A 95 3.50 -8.77 -3.85
N ILE A 96 2.61 -7.81 -3.64
CA ILE A 96 2.72 -6.42 -4.04
C ILE A 96 3.05 -5.64 -2.77
N PHE A 97 4.16 -4.91 -2.78
CA PHE A 97 4.56 -4.04 -1.67
C PHE A 97 4.05 -2.64 -1.93
N ALA A 98 3.43 -2.03 -0.91
CA ALA A 98 2.77 -0.74 -1.00
C ALA A 98 3.04 0.11 0.26
N ASN A 99 3.51 1.33 0.06
CA ASN A 99 3.79 2.30 1.11
C ASN A 99 2.58 3.20 1.34
N GLY A 100 2.07 3.28 2.57
CA GLY A 100 1.25 4.42 3.01
C GLY A 100 2.14 5.60 3.33
N GLU A 101 2.09 6.67 2.54
CA GLU A 101 3.04 7.78 2.63
C GLU A 101 2.82 8.68 3.82
N HIS A 102 1.57 8.95 4.14
CA HIS A 102 1.25 9.82 5.25
C HIS A 102 1.10 9.05 6.54
N ARG A 103 1.59 9.66 7.61
CA ARG A 103 1.43 9.15 8.97
C ARG A 103 0.07 9.60 9.49
N ILE A 104 -0.73 8.66 9.98
CA ILE A 104 -2.05 8.92 10.56
C ILE A 104 -2.17 8.29 11.95
N PRO A 105 -3.04 8.81 12.85
CA PRO A 105 -3.26 8.18 14.14
C PRO A 105 -3.80 6.77 13.98
N MET A 106 -3.44 5.87 14.92
CA MET A 106 -3.99 4.52 14.97
C MET A 106 -4.57 4.20 16.36
N PRO A 107 -5.89 4.00 16.49
CA PRO A 107 -6.93 4.16 15.47
C PRO A 107 -7.13 5.62 15.03
N ASN A 108 -7.53 5.82 13.77
CA ASN A 108 -7.89 7.14 13.24
C ASN A 108 -9.39 7.44 13.46
N ASP A 109 -9.81 7.59 14.72
CA ASP A 109 -11.21 7.80 15.12
C ASP A 109 -11.56 9.26 15.49
N GLY A 110 -10.60 10.18 15.27
CA GLY A 110 -10.78 11.62 15.50
C GLY A 110 -10.38 12.11 16.90
N ARG A 111 -9.96 11.23 17.82
CA ARG A 111 -9.58 11.65 19.18
C ARG A 111 -8.15 12.21 19.28
N ASP A 112 -7.26 11.78 18.39
CA ASP A 112 -5.81 12.04 18.44
C ASP A 112 -5.33 12.99 17.31
N LEU A 113 -6.22 13.81 16.73
CA LEU A 113 -5.97 14.62 15.52
C LEU A 113 -4.90 15.71 15.64
N GLU A 114 -4.47 16.03 16.86
CA GLU A 114 -3.48 17.08 17.14
C GLU A 114 -2.28 16.51 17.90
N ASP A 115 -2.13 15.18 17.95
CA ASP A 115 -1.01 14.49 18.60
C ASP A 115 -0.20 13.66 17.58
N PRO A 116 0.77 14.28 16.89
CA PRO A 116 1.61 13.59 15.90
C PRO A 116 2.42 12.42 16.46
N THR A 117 2.58 12.31 17.79
CA THR A 117 3.26 11.17 18.42
C THR A 117 2.46 9.87 18.35
N LYS A 118 1.19 9.95 17.94
CA LYS A 118 0.33 8.80 17.66
C LYS A 118 0.32 8.39 16.19
N TYR A 119 1.04 9.12 15.34
CA TYR A 119 0.92 8.96 13.90
C TYR A 119 1.94 7.96 13.40
N HIS A 120 1.48 7.04 12.56
CA HIS A 120 2.34 6.02 11.99
C HIS A 120 2.10 5.87 10.49
N ALA A 121 3.18 5.58 9.75
CA ALA A 121 3.08 5.10 8.38
C ALA A 121 3.02 3.57 8.37
N ILE A 122 2.41 3.02 7.33
CA ILE A 122 2.13 1.58 7.23
C ILE A 122 2.68 1.05 5.92
N PHE A 123 3.60 0.09 6.04
CA PHE A 123 4.04 -0.74 4.93
C PHE A 123 3.11 -1.94 4.77
N SER A 124 2.64 -2.20 3.55
CA SER A 124 1.66 -3.27 3.29
C SER A 124 2.19 -4.27 2.27
N ALA A 125 2.06 -5.56 2.58
CA ALA A 125 2.15 -6.64 1.59
C ALA A 125 0.75 -7.11 1.21
N ILE A 126 0.46 -7.06 -0.09
CA ILE A 126 -0.81 -7.49 -0.67
C ILE A 126 -0.54 -8.73 -1.50
N ASP A 127 -1.30 -9.79 -1.28
CA ASP A 127 -1.23 -11.00 -2.10
C ASP A 127 -1.66 -10.69 -3.55
N GLY A 128 -0.75 -10.90 -4.50
CA GLY A 128 -0.95 -10.49 -5.90
C GLY A 128 -1.99 -11.31 -6.68
N ASP A 129 -2.37 -12.48 -6.17
CA ASP A 129 -3.31 -13.39 -6.82
C ASP A 129 -4.74 -13.18 -6.30
N THR A 130 -4.90 -13.07 -4.98
CA THR A 130 -6.18 -12.86 -4.30
C THR A 130 -6.56 -11.40 -4.17
N MET A 131 -5.58 -10.48 -4.29
CA MET A 131 -5.74 -9.05 -4.02
C MET A 131 -6.31 -8.81 -2.62
N LYS A 132 -5.65 -9.36 -1.60
CA LYS A 132 -5.96 -9.15 -0.18
C LYS A 132 -4.69 -8.75 0.55
N VAL A 133 -4.82 -7.86 1.54
CA VAL A 133 -3.70 -7.57 2.44
C VAL A 133 -3.31 -8.84 3.19
N SER A 134 -2.04 -9.22 3.11
CA SER A 134 -1.49 -10.41 3.77
C SER A 134 -0.98 -10.06 5.15
N TRP A 135 -0.23 -8.97 5.26
CA TRP A 135 0.31 -8.43 6.51
C TRP A 135 0.71 -6.97 6.31
N GLN A 136 0.87 -6.25 7.42
CA GLN A 136 1.29 -4.86 7.44
C GLN A 136 2.35 -4.66 8.53
N VAL A 137 3.23 -3.69 8.33
CA VAL A 137 4.29 -3.31 9.28
C VAL A 137 4.15 -1.83 9.59
N ILE A 138 4.09 -1.52 10.88
CA ILE A 138 4.17 -0.15 11.41
C ILE A 138 5.64 0.25 11.40
N VAL A 139 5.95 1.45 10.92
CA VAL A 139 7.33 1.96 10.87
C VAL A 139 7.46 3.29 11.60
N ASP A 140 8.70 3.61 12.00
CA ASP A 140 9.10 4.95 12.40
C ASP A 140 9.35 5.80 11.15
N GLY A 141 8.99 7.09 11.23
CA GLY A 141 9.02 7.98 10.06
C GLY A 141 7.93 7.64 9.03
N ASN A 142 8.04 8.26 7.85
CA ASN A 142 7.09 8.02 6.76
C ASN A 142 7.63 7.03 5.70
N LEU A 143 6.86 6.76 4.64
CA LEU A 143 7.26 5.85 3.56
C LEU A 143 7.02 6.46 2.17
N ASP A 144 8.06 6.56 1.37
CA ASP A 144 7.98 7.15 0.03
C ASP A 144 7.89 6.06 -1.06
N ASN A 145 9.00 5.71 -1.69
CA ASN A 145 9.07 4.67 -2.72
C ASN A 145 9.48 3.32 -2.11
N VAL A 146 9.20 2.22 -2.81
CA VAL A 146 9.61 0.86 -2.42
C VAL A 146 10.15 0.10 -3.62
N ASP A 147 11.11 -0.80 -3.42
CA ASP A 147 11.42 -1.89 -4.36
C ASP A 147 11.77 -3.19 -3.61
N ALA A 148 11.87 -4.30 -4.35
CA ALA A 148 12.19 -5.63 -3.82
C ALA A 148 13.51 -6.17 -4.38
N ASP A 149 14.14 -7.09 -3.68
CA ASP A 149 15.35 -7.76 -4.15
C ASP A 149 15.04 -8.86 -5.19
N TYR A 150 16.10 -9.45 -5.75
CA TYR A 150 16.02 -10.54 -6.73
C TYR A 150 16.11 -11.94 -6.12
N GLN A 151 16.07 -12.05 -4.78
CA GLN A 151 16.05 -13.33 -4.07
C GLN A 151 14.77 -13.54 -3.26
N GLY A 152 13.87 -12.55 -3.22
CA GLY A 152 12.60 -12.63 -2.49
C GLY A 152 12.78 -12.53 -0.98
N LYS A 153 13.89 -11.95 -0.52
CA LYS A 153 14.26 -11.84 0.89
C LYS A 153 13.87 -10.51 1.50
N TYR A 154 13.96 -9.43 0.71
CA TYR A 154 13.84 -8.07 1.23
C TYR A 154 12.96 -7.19 0.36
N ALA A 155 12.19 -6.33 1.03
CA ALA A 155 11.66 -5.10 0.44
C ALA A 155 12.37 -3.91 1.09
N ILE A 156 12.56 -2.82 0.36
CA ILE A 156 13.25 -1.62 0.86
C ILE A 156 12.44 -0.40 0.46
N SER A 157 12.10 0.42 1.46
CA SER A 157 11.39 1.69 1.24
C SER A 157 12.23 2.88 1.65
N SER A 158 12.16 3.98 0.89
CA SER A 158 12.73 5.27 1.32
C SER A 158 11.81 5.96 2.32
N CYS A 159 12.38 6.78 3.19
CA CYS A 159 11.71 7.69 4.12
C CYS A 159 12.23 9.11 3.84
N TYR A 160 11.35 10.10 3.75
CA TYR A 160 11.75 11.52 3.61
C TYR A 160 11.42 12.35 4.85
N ASN A 161 10.59 11.81 5.75
CA ASN A 161 10.15 12.47 6.97
C ASN A 161 10.45 11.54 8.15
N SER A 162 11.76 11.32 8.35
CA SER A 162 12.30 10.56 9.47
C SER A 162 12.10 11.29 10.81
N GLU A 163 11.95 12.60 10.76
CA GLU A 163 11.79 13.49 11.92
C GLU A 163 10.38 13.48 12.48
N GLU A 164 9.46 12.83 11.78
CA GLU A 164 8.06 12.77 12.18
C GLU A 164 7.41 14.17 12.29
N GLY A 165 7.82 15.06 11.38
CA GLY A 165 7.28 16.40 11.22
C GLY A 165 5.86 16.44 10.63
N VAL A 166 5.15 17.52 10.93
CA VAL A 166 3.82 17.86 10.35
C VAL A 166 3.82 19.19 9.58
N THR A 167 4.98 19.87 9.55
CA THR A 167 5.23 21.03 8.70
C THR A 167 6.43 20.75 7.81
N LEU A 168 6.53 21.45 6.67
CA LEU A 168 7.68 21.32 5.77
C LEU A 168 9.02 21.53 6.48
N ALA A 169 9.10 22.52 7.37
CA ALA A 169 10.32 22.83 8.10
C ALA A 169 10.75 21.67 9.02
N ASP A 170 9.79 20.98 9.64
CA ASP A 170 10.08 19.83 10.51
C ASP A 170 10.54 18.61 9.68
N MET A 171 9.85 18.32 8.57
CA MET A 171 10.14 17.18 7.66
C MET A 171 11.44 17.34 6.85
N THR A 172 12.17 18.43 7.04
CA THR A 172 13.42 18.73 6.31
C THR A 172 14.50 19.22 7.26
N SER A 173 14.35 18.91 8.55
CA SER A 173 15.24 19.39 9.60
C SER A 173 16.42 18.46 9.84
N ALA A 174 16.29 17.18 9.49
CA ALA A 174 17.38 16.21 9.48
C ALA A 174 18.26 16.41 8.23
N GLU A 175 19.58 16.25 8.41
CA GLU A 175 20.52 16.28 7.28
C GLU A 175 20.46 15.00 6.43
N ALA A 176 19.93 13.91 6.99
CA ALA A 176 19.76 12.63 6.32
C ALA A 176 18.60 11.84 6.94
N ASP A 177 17.72 11.34 6.06
CA ASP A 177 16.73 10.32 6.39
C ASP A 177 17.31 8.90 6.24
N TRP A 178 16.43 7.89 6.15
CA TRP A 178 16.81 6.48 6.02
C TRP A 178 16.00 5.73 4.97
N CYS A 179 16.47 4.52 4.66
CA CYS A 179 15.66 3.49 4.04
C CYS A 179 15.30 2.43 5.08
N VAL A 180 14.04 1.99 5.09
CA VAL A 180 13.58 0.86 5.89
C VAL A 180 13.77 -0.42 5.09
N VAL A 181 14.49 -1.39 5.66
CA VAL A 181 14.71 -2.72 5.05
C VAL A 181 13.82 -3.73 5.77
N PHE A 182 12.88 -4.33 5.03
CA PHE A 182 11.94 -5.30 5.55
C PHE A 182 12.44 -6.72 5.28
N ASP A 183 12.76 -7.49 6.32
CA ASP A 183 13.07 -8.92 6.21
C ASP A 183 11.77 -9.72 6.11
N ILE A 184 11.48 -10.19 4.89
CA ILE A 184 10.21 -10.87 4.57
C ILE A 184 10.08 -12.17 5.37
N ALA A 185 11.17 -12.93 5.52
CA ALA A 185 11.13 -14.20 6.23
C ALA A 185 10.88 -14.01 7.72
N ALA A 186 11.47 -12.96 8.33
CA ALA A 186 11.22 -12.62 9.72
C ALA A 186 9.76 -12.18 9.96
N ILE A 187 9.22 -11.34 9.07
CA ILE A 187 7.82 -10.89 9.15
C ILE A 187 6.87 -12.08 9.01
N GLU A 188 7.06 -12.93 8.00
CA GLU A 188 6.24 -14.13 7.80
C GLU A 188 6.30 -15.08 9.01
N ALA A 189 7.48 -15.24 9.63
CA ALA A 189 7.63 -16.02 10.84
C ALA A 189 6.84 -15.45 12.02
N GLY A 190 6.88 -14.13 12.23
CA GLY A 190 6.10 -13.43 13.26
C GLY A 190 4.59 -13.58 13.05
N VAL A 191 4.12 -13.34 11.82
CA VAL A 191 2.71 -13.51 11.45
C VAL A 191 2.25 -14.96 11.68
N LYS A 192 3.05 -15.95 11.27
CA LYS A 192 2.74 -17.37 11.48
C LYS A 192 2.72 -17.76 12.96
N ALA A 193 3.55 -17.13 13.79
CA ALA A 193 3.57 -17.33 15.23
C ALA A 193 2.41 -16.64 15.96
N GLY A 194 1.64 -15.79 15.28
CA GLY A 194 0.60 -14.97 15.91
C GLY A 194 1.14 -13.75 16.65
N ASP A 195 2.37 -13.33 16.36
CA ASP A 195 3.02 -12.17 16.98
C ASP A 195 2.64 -10.87 16.25
N PHE A 196 1.36 -10.51 16.34
CA PHE A 196 0.81 -9.28 15.79
C PHE A 196 -0.39 -8.80 16.62
N LYS A 197 -0.85 -7.58 16.36
CA LYS A 197 -1.99 -6.95 17.04
C LYS A 197 -3.06 -6.54 16.04
#